data_AF-T0MNX2-F1
#
_entry.id   AF-T0MNX2-F1
#
_cell.length_a   1.000
_cell.length_b   1.000
_cell.length_c   1.000
_cell.angle_alpha   90.00
_cell.angle_beta   90.00
_cell.angle_gamma   90.00
#
_symmetry.space_group_name_H-M   'P 1'
#
loop_
_entity.id
_entity.type
_entity.pdbx_description
1 polymer ?
#
loop_
_entity_poly.entity_id
_entity_poly.type
_entity_poly.pdbx_seq_one_letter_code
_entity_poly.pdbx_strand_id
1 'polypeptide(L)'
;MIKNRPSATSPVQRISEDKVGLTCRFSDINTLGFWVNAQTGEGYRITEDSLKSGHSPVIGYVSNNDEFTLVSSDPYAPISKARQETANLDLPVGF
;
A
#
# COMPACT_ATOMS: atom_id res chain seq x y z
N MET A 1 -29.33 -26.15 -13.76
CA MET A 1 -28.34 -25.26 -14.40
C MET A 1 -27.72 -24.39 -13.31
N ILE A 2 -26.59 -24.83 -12.74
CA ILE A 2 -25.94 -24.12 -11.62
C ILE A 2 -25.12 -22.98 -12.22
N LYS A 3 -25.50 -21.73 -11.91
CA LYS A 3 -24.75 -20.55 -12.31
C LYS A 3 -23.49 -20.47 -11.44
N ASN A 4 -22.33 -20.81 -12.00
CA ASN A 4 -21.03 -20.53 -11.39
C ASN A 4 -20.92 -19.02 -11.17
N ARG A 5 -20.92 -18.58 -9.90
CA ARG A 5 -20.47 -17.23 -9.55
C ARG A 5 -18.96 -17.19 -9.77
N PRO A 6 -18.38 -16.19 -10.45
CA PRO A 6 -16.96 -15.97 -10.38
C PRO A 6 -16.61 -15.62 -8.93
N SER A 7 -15.80 -16.46 -8.29
CA SER A 7 -15.13 -16.15 -7.03
C SER A 7 -14.20 -14.97 -7.28
N ALA A 8 -14.62 -13.77 -6.92
CA ALA A 8 -13.78 -12.57 -6.96
C ALA A 8 -12.79 -12.60 -5.79
N THR A 9 -11.91 -13.59 -5.80
CA THR A 9 -10.71 -13.57 -4.96
C THR A 9 -9.68 -12.84 -5.79
N SER A 10 -9.70 -11.51 -5.79
CA SER A 10 -8.58 -10.74 -6.33
C SER A 10 -7.32 -11.22 -5.59
N PRO A 11 -6.37 -11.88 -6.27
CA PRO A 11 -5.20 -12.41 -5.60
C PRO A 11 -4.42 -11.21 -5.08
N VAL A 12 -4.11 -11.20 -3.79
CA VAL A 12 -3.16 -10.25 -3.20
C VAL A 12 -1.92 -10.26 -4.08
N GLN A 13 -1.64 -9.14 -4.75
CA GLN A 13 -0.52 -9.08 -5.67
C GLN A 13 0.75 -8.76 -4.88
N ARG A 14 1.61 -9.77 -4.77
CA ARG A 14 3.02 -9.56 -4.43
C ARG A 14 3.68 -8.98 -5.66
N ILE A 15 4.14 -7.75 -5.54
CA ILE A 15 4.89 -7.04 -6.58
C ILE A 15 6.38 -7.11 -6.27
N SER A 16 7.19 -7.17 -7.33
CA SER A 16 8.65 -7.08 -7.23
C SER A 16 9.11 -5.66 -6.86
N GLU A 17 10.36 -5.53 -6.41
CA GLU A 17 10.95 -4.24 -6.01
C GLU A 17 11.00 -3.21 -7.18
N ASP A 18 10.84 -3.65 -8.42
CA ASP A 18 10.76 -2.79 -9.62
C ASP A 18 9.56 -1.83 -9.64
N LYS A 19 8.59 -2.01 -8.72
CA LYS A 19 7.42 -1.14 -8.56
C LYS A 19 7.61 -0.03 -7.53
N VAL A 20 8.74 0.02 -6.82
CA VAL A 20 9.05 1.14 -5.91
C VAL A 20 8.99 2.47 -6.67
N GLY A 21 8.38 3.48 -6.06
CA GLY A 21 8.05 4.77 -6.68
C GLY A 21 6.66 4.84 -7.34
N LEU A 22 5.94 3.71 -7.43
CA LEU A 22 4.54 3.72 -7.86
C LEU A 22 3.70 4.60 -6.94
N THR A 23 2.96 5.55 -7.52
CA THR A 23 2.06 6.45 -6.78
C THR A 23 0.63 6.21 -7.23
N CYS A 24 -0.29 6.10 -6.28
CA CYS A 24 -1.73 5.97 -6.54
C CYS A 24 -2.54 6.54 -5.38
N ARG A 25 -3.86 6.57 -5.55
CA ARG A 25 -4.77 6.93 -4.46
C ARG A 25 -4.90 5.80 -3.46
N PHE A 26 -5.22 6.13 -2.21
CA PHE A 26 -5.43 5.14 -1.15
C PHE A 26 -6.44 4.04 -1.55
N SER A 27 -7.54 4.42 -2.21
CA SER A 27 -8.57 3.48 -2.67
C SER A 27 -8.08 2.48 -3.71
N ASP A 28 -7.00 2.80 -4.41
CA ASP A 28 -6.47 2.03 -5.53
C ASP A 28 -5.32 1.12 -5.10
N ILE A 29 -4.88 1.20 -3.83
CA ILE A 29 -3.85 0.33 -3.28
C ILE A 29 -4.37 -1.10 -3.21
N ASN A 30 -3.84 -1.95 -4.06
CA ASN A 30 -4.19 -3.37 -4.15
C ASN A 30 -2.96 -4.30 -4.05
N THR A 31 -1.83 -3.74 -3.65
CA THR A 31 -0.55 -4.43 -3.57
C THR A 31 0.09 -4.26 -2.20
N LEU A 32 0.78 -5.31 -1.78
CA LEU A 32 1.53 -5.31 -0.54
C LEU A 32 2.68 -4.31 -0.58
N GLY A 33 3.00 -3.75 0.57
CA GLY A 33 4.23 -3.01 0.76
C GLY A 33 4.18 -2.01 1.90
N PHE A 34 5.26 -1.25 2.01
CA PHE A 34 5.32 -0.04 2.81
C PHE A 34 5.01 1.15 1.89
N TRP A 35 3.92 1.84 2.19
CA TRP A 35 3.42 2.99 1.46
C TRP A 35 3.59 4.25 2.28
N VAL A 36 3.87 5.37 1.63
CA VAL A 36 4.03 6.67 2.29
C VAL A 36 3.05 7.66 1.70
N ASN A 37 2.33 8.40 2.54
CA ASN A 37 1.53 9.53 2.08
C ASN A 37 2.46 10.63 1.54
N ALA A 38 2.28 11.00 0.27
CA ALA A 38 3.21 11.89 -0.42
C ALA A 38 3.26 13.31 0.18
N GLN A 39 2.24 13.73 0.94
CA GLN A 39 2.18 15.05 1.56
C GLN A 39 2.60 15.05 3.03
N THR A 40 2.07 14.12 3.83
CA THR A 40 2.32 14.09 5.29
C THR A 40 3.59 13.35 5.66
N GLY A 41 4.06 12.46 4.77
CA GLY A 41 5.18 11.59 5.04
C GLY A 41 4.85 10.47 6.02
N GLU A 42 3.57 10.24 6.33
CA GLU A 42 3.13 9.15 7.19
C GLU A 42 3.29 7.80 6.48
N GLY A 43 3.83 6.80 7.19
CA GLY A 43 4.12 5.47 6.66
C GLY A 43 3.07 4.44 7.04
N TYR A 44 2.65 3.62 6.07
CA TYR A 44 1.59 2.63 6.19
C TYR A 44 2.07 1.28 5.69
N ARG A 45 1.84 0.25 6.52
CA ARG A 45 2.12 -1.14 6.15
C ARG A 45 0.86 -1.76 5.59
N ILE A 46 0.89 -2.09 4.31
CA ILE A 46 -0.20 -2.77 3.62
C ILE A 46 0.18 -4.24 3.54
N THR A 47 -0.43 -5.05 4.41
CA THR A 47 -0.15 -6.49 4.54
C THR A 47 -1.25 -7.32 3.87
N GLU A 48 -1.05 -8.64 3.81
CA GLU A 48 -2.05 -9.55 3.22
C GLU A 48 -3.42 -9.42 3.90
N ASP A 49 -3.42 -9.23 5.22
CA ASP A 49 -4.66 -9.05 5.98
C ASP A 49 -5.31 -7.69 5.72
N SER A 50 -4.53 -6.65 5.37
CA SER A 50 -5.05 -5.34 4.99
C SER A 50 -5.88 -5.37 3.70
N LEU A 51 -5.59 -6.30 2.79
CA LEU A 51 -6.23 -6.41 1.48
C LEU A 51 -7.30 -7.52 1.41
N LYS A 52 -7.44 -8.35 2.45
CA LYS A 52 -8.46 -9.41 2.49
C LYS A 52 -9.85 -8.81 2.70
N SER A 53 -10.74 -9.08 1.75
CA SER A 53 -12.16 -8.72 1.86
C SER A 53 -12.77 -9.28 3.14
N GLY A 54 -13.39 -8.42 3.96
CA GLY A 54 -14.08 -8.81 5.19
C GLY A 54 -13.21 -8.89 6.45
N HIS A 55 -11.91 -8.61 6.37
CA HIS A 55 -11.02 -8.51 7.54
C HIS A 55 -10.81 -7.03 7.94
N SER A 56 -11.24 -6.67 9.17
CA SER A 56 -11.17 -5.33 9.76
C SER A 56 -11.82 -4.21 8.92
N PRO A 57 -12.20 -3.06 9.53
CA PRO A 57 -12.84 -2.01 8.74
C PRO A 57 -11.87 -1.59 7.63
N VAL A 58 -12.39 -1.49 6.40
CA VAL A 58 -11.75 -0.73 5.32
C VAL A 58 -11.44 0.63 5.94
N ILE A 59 -10.19 0.87 6.32
CA ILE A 59 -9.79 2.13 6.95
C ILE A 59 -10.14 3.19 5.90
N GLY A 60 -11.22 3.92 6.12
CA GLY A 60 -11.58 5.04 5.26
C GLY A 60 -10.56 6.12 5.54
N TYR A 61 -9.57 6.26 4.67
CA TYR A 61 -8.68 7.40 4.72
C TYR A 61 -9.46 8.62 4.23
N VAL A 62 -10.01 9.41 5.17
CA VAL A 62 -10.76 10.63 4.86
C VAL A 62 -9.77 11.79 4.85
N SER A 63 -9.18 12.05 3.69
CA SER A 63 -8.28 13.18 3.46
C SER A 63 -8.62 13.84 2.13
N ASN A 64 -8.33 15.14 2.02
CA ASN A 64 -8.36 15.84 0.74
C ASN A 64 -7.18 15.45 -0.17
N ASN A 65 -6.18 14.78 0.40
CA ASN A 65 -5.00 14.33 -0.32
C ASN A 65 -4.70 12.88 0.05
N ASP A 66 -5.02 11.98 -0.87
CA ASP A 66 -4.98 10.55 -0.70
C ASP A 66 -3.94 9.89 -1.60
N GLU A 67 -2.90 10.63 -2.02
CA GLU A 67 -1.79 10.10 -2.80
C GLU A 67 -0.77 9.40 -1.90
N PHE A 68 -0.49 8.15 -2.25
CA PHE A 68 0.47 7.30 -1.58
C PHE A 68 1.47 6.76 -2.58
N THR A 69 2.73 6.70 -2.16
CA THR A 69 3.83 6.14 -2.95
C THR A 69 4.37 4.90 -2.28
N LEU A 70 4.56 3.83 -3.06
CA LEU A 70 5.20 2.61 -2.61
C LEU A 70 6.70 2.82 -2.45
N VAL A 71 7.23 2.67 -1.24
CA VAL A 71 8.68 2.83 -0.96
C VAL A 71 9.37 1.49 -0.72
N SER A 72 8.61 0.43 -0.44
CA SER A 72 9.14 -0.94 -0.39
C SER A 72 8.05 -1.96 -0.70
N SER A 73 8.36 -2.97 -1.51
CA SER A 73 7.44 -4.09 -1.75
C SER A 73 7.29 -5.04 -0.54
N ASP A 74 8.19 -4.96 0.44
CA ASP A 74 8.08 -5.68 1.71
C ASP A 74 7.38 -4.79 2.76
N PRO A 75 6.15 -5.14 3.22
CA PRO A 75 5.45 -4.41 4.27
C PRO A 75 6.22 -4.35 5.60
N TYR A 76 7.15 -5.29 5.81
CA TYR A 76 7.93 -5.44 7.04
C TYR A 76 9.36 -4.93 6.90
N ALA A 77 9.65 -4.19 5.83
CA ALA A 77 10.93 -3.53 5.66
C ALA A 77 11.32 -2.76 6.94
N PRO A 78 12.58 -2.87 7.41
CA PRO A 78 13.05 -2.12 8.57
C PRO A 78 12.79 -0.63 8.38
N ILE A 79 12.37 0.06 9.45
CA ILE A 79 12.02 1.50 9.39
C ILE A 79 13.19 2.33 8.86
N SER A 80 14.45 1.99 9.21
CA SER A 80 15.63 2.66 8.66
C SER A 80 15.73 2.55 7.14
N LYS A 81 15.48 1.36 6.57
CA LYS A 81 15.43 1.16 5.11
C LYS A 81 14.27 1.93 4.50
N ALA A 82 13.08 1.85 5.09
CA ALA A 82 11.90 2.57 4.58
C ALA A 82 12.13 4.09 4.56
N ARG A 83 12.71 4.66 5.62
CA ARG A 83 13.08 6.09 5.66
C ARG A 83 14.11 6.45 4.60
N GLN A 84 15.11 5.61 4.39
CA GLN A 84 16.11 5.81 3.35
C GLN A 84 15.48 5.81 1.95
N GLU A 85 14.65 4.82 1.62
CA GLU A 85 13.97 4.77 0.31
C GLU A 85 12.98 5.92 0.12
N THR A 86 12.28 6.33 1.18
CA THR A 86 11.39 7.49 1.15
C THR A 86 12.18 8.76 0.80
N ALA A 87 13.35 8.95 1.44
CA ALA A 87 14.23 10.07 1.15
C ALA A 87 14.84 9.99 -0.27
N ASN A 88 15.19 8.79 -0.76
CA ASN A 88 15.67 8.59 -2.14
C ASN A 88 14.64 8.97 -3.20
N LEU A 89 13.35 8.91 -2.85
CA LEU A 89 12.21 9.28 -3.70
C LEU A 89 11.77 10.75 -3.53
N ASP A 90 12.55 11.56 -2.80
CA ASP A 90 12.24 12.96 -2.48
C ASP A 90 10.88 13.16 -1.78
N LEU A 91 10.44 12.17 -0.99
CA LEU A 91 9.19 12.22 -0.22
C LEU A 91 9.46 12.69 1.23
N PRO A 92 8.48 13.35 1.88
CA PRO A 92 8.57 13.68 3.30
C PRO A 92 8.66 12.41 4.16
N VAL A 93 9.46 12.47 5.23
CA VAL A 93 9.64 11.36 6.19
C VAL A 93 9.04 11.77 7.54
N GLY A 94 7.85 11.25 7.87
CA GLY A 94 7.09 11.59 9.08
C GLY A 94 6.94 10.46 10.11
N PHE A 95 7.39 9.24 9.79
CA PHE A 95 7.32 8.04 10.63
C PHE A 95 8.71 7.61 11.09
#